data_AF-A0A2X1PMX8-F1
#
_entry.id   AF-A0A2X1PMX8-F1
#
_cell.length_a   1.000
_cell.length_b   1.000
_cell.length_c   1.000
_cell.angle_alpha   90.00
_cell.angle_beta   90.00
_cell.angle_gamma   90.00
#
_symmetry.space_group_name_H-M   'P 1'
#
loop_
_entity.id
_entity.type
_entity.pdbx_description
1 polymer ?
#
loop_
_entity_poly.entity_id
_entity_poly.type
_entity_poly.pdbx_seq_one_letter_code
_entity_poly.pdbx_strand_id
1 'polypeptide(L)'
;MQNLNPQVAQSYLHLFLYGSNAKLGMQAGFYGIQSHHTQIHLLQAIYEGVIFSLMSHLERMQVRFPNASTLRVTGGPAKSEVWMQMLADISGNETRNP
;
A
#
# COMPACT_ATOMS: atom_id res chain seq x y z
N MET A 1 10.92 -5.45 17.06
CA MET A 1 9.87 -5.20 16.05
C MET A 1 8.83 -6.29 16.21
N GLN A 2 7.59 -5.93 16.54
CA GLN A 2 6.51 -6.91 16.67
C GLN A 2 6.19 -7.45 15.28
N ASN A 3 6.22 -8.78 15.16
CA ASN A 3 6.01 -9.53 13.92
C ASN A 3 4.63 -9.16 13.36
N LEU A 4 4.59 -8.33 12.32
CA LEU A 4 3.37 -7.98 11.61
C LEU A 4 2.97 -9.21 10.80
N ASN A 5 2.11 -10.06 11.36
CA ASN A 5 1.67 -11.28 10.71
C ASN A 5 0.64 -10.94 9.60
N PRO A 6 0.97 -11.11 8.31
CA PRO A 6 0.07 -10.78 7.21
C PRO A 6 -1.20 -11.63 7.19
N GLN A 7 -1.26 -12.74 7.95
CA GLN A 7 -2.45 -13.61 8.00
C GLN A 7 -3.55 -13.12 8.95
N VAL A 8 -3.29 -12.09 9.79
CA VAL A 8 -4.28 -11.60 10.78
C VAL A 8 -5.11 -10.44 10.23
N ALA A 9 -4.64 -9.74 9.19
CA ALA A 9 -5.38 -8.64 8.58
C ALA A 9 -6.41 -9.16 7.56
N GLN A 10 -7.53 -9.67 8.06
CA GLN A 10 -8.76 -9.79 7.23
C GLN A 10 -9.46 -8.44 7.04
N SER A 11 -8.87 -7.35 7.54
CA SER A 11 -9.35 -5.99 7.32
C SER A 11 -8.53 -5.28 6.27
N TYR A 12 -9.20 -4.62 5.34
CA TYR A 12 -8.58 -3.87 4.25
C TYR A 12 -9.20 -2.48 4.15
N LEU A 13 -8.37 -1.47 3.82
CA LEU A 13 -8.82 -0.10 3.63
C LEU A 13 -8.96 0.22 2.15
N HIS A 14 -10.14 0.70 1.78
CA HIS A 14 -10.33 1.35 0.50
C HIS A 14 -9.96 2.84 0.63
N LEU A 15 -8.87 3.29 -0.03
CA LEU A 15 -8.39 4.68 0.07
C LEU A 15 -9.04 5.60 -0.97
N PHE A 16 -10.22 6.13 -0.62
CA PHE A 16 -10.80 7.28 -1.33
C PHE A 16 -11.24 8.36 -0.35
N LEU A 17 -10.31 8.81 0.51
CA LEU A 17 -10.62 9.81 1.55
C LEU A 17 -11.18 11.11 0.96
N TYR A 18 -10.69 11.49 -0.21
CA TYR A 18 -11.14 12.67 -0.97
C TYR A 18 -11.93 12.30 -2.23
N GLY A 19 -12.42 11.06 -2.31
CA GLY A 19 -13.07 10.53 -3.51
C GLY A 19 -12.10 9.88 -4.50
N SER A 20 -12.67 9.14 -5.44
CA SER A 20 -11.94 8.54 -6.55
C SER A 20 -11.87 9.48 -7.74
N ASN A 21 -10.71 9.55 -8.40
CA ASN A 21 -10.53 10.26 -9.67
C ASN A 21 -11.38 9.66 -10.81
N ALA A 22 -11.96 8.47 -10.62
CA ALA A 22 -12.93 7.86 -11.53
C ALA A 22 -14.35 8.45 -11.42
N LYS A 23 -14.58 9.45 -10.57
CA LYS A 23 -15.89 10.12 -10.35
C LYS A 23 -17.03 9.18 -9.92
N LEU A 24 -16.70 8.10 -9.21
CA LEU A 24 -17.67 7.09 -8.75
C LEU A 24 -18.36 7.44 -7.42
N GLY A 25 -18.10 8.62 -6.84
CA GLY A 25 -18.65 8.99 -5.52
C GLY A 25 -18.18 8.11 -4.35
N MET A 26 -17.11 7.33 -4.56
CA MET A 26 -16.56 6.40 -3.57
C MET A 26 -15.97 7.14 -2.38
N GLN A 27 -16.22 6.66 -1.17
CA GLN A 27 -15.63 7.16 0.07
C GLN A 27 -14.60 6.15 0.62
N ALA A 28 -13.70 6.62 1.48
CA ALA A 28 -12.82 5.71 2.20
C ALA A 28 -13.58 4.90 3.25
N GLY A 29 -13.17 3.65 3.44
CA GLY A 29 -13.78 2.77 4.42
C GLY A 29 -12.93 1.56 4.73
N PHE A 30 -12.89 1.18 6.01
CA PHE A 30 -12.36 -0.11 6.41
C PHE A 30 -13.45 -1.17 6.25
N TYR A 31 -13.07 -2.31 5.68
CA TYR A 31 -13.93 -3.49 5.55
C TYR A 31 -13.31 -4.65 6.33
N GLY A 32 -14.12 -5.51 6.93
CA GLY A 32 -13.65 -6.72 7.62
C GLY A 32 -13.08 -6.53 9.03
N ILE A 33 -13.31 -5.37 9.67
CA ILE A 33 -12.89 -5.15 11.07
C ILE A 33 -13.65 -6.09 12.01
N GLN A 34 -12.91 -6.71 12.94
CA GLN A 34 -13.42 -7.59 14.00
C GLN A 34 -12.83 -7.18 15.36
N SER A 35 -13.41 -7.67 16.47
CA SER A 35 -13.05 -7.27 17.84
C SER A 35 -11.60 -7.51 18.25
N HIS A 36 -10.90 -8.43 17.60
CA HIS A 36 -9.47 -8.70 17.85
C HIS A 36 -8.53 -7.74 17.11
N HIS A 37 -9.06 -6.87 16.23
CA HIS A 37 -8.24 -5.90 15.52
C HIS A 37 -7.83 -4.75 16.46
N THR A 38 -6.58 -4.32 16.35
CA THR A 38 -6.00 -3.24 17.14
C THR A 38 -5.65 -2.05 16.24
N GLN A 39 -5.22 -0.94 16.84
CA GLN A 39 -4.74 0.22 16.08
C GLN A 39 -3.62 -0.14 15.09
N ILE A 40 -2.76 -1.08 15.44
CA ILE A 40 -1.66 -1.52 14.56
C ILE A 40 -2.22 -2.14 13.28
N HIS A 41 -3.24 -3.00 13.39
CA HIS A 41 -3.86 -3.62 12.22
C HIS A 41 -4.56 -2.58 11.31
N LEU A 42 -5.17 -1.55 11.89
CA LEU A 42 -5.75 -0.45 11.10
C LEU A 42 -4.66 0.36 10.38
N LEU A 43 -3.52 0.60 11.04
CA LEU A 43 -2.39 1.31 10.44
C LEU A 43 -1.78 0.52 9.27
N GLN A 44 -1.66 -0.80 9.45
CA GLN A 44 -1.23 -1.71 8.36
C GLN A 44 -2.21 -1.66 7.19
N ALA A 45 -3.51 -1.79 7.44
CA ALA A 45 -4.52 -1.70 6.39
C ALA A 45 -4.47 -0.35 5.64
N ILE A 46 -4.14 0.76 6.33
CA ILE A 46 -3.87 2.04 5.66
C ILE A 46 -2.66 1.94 4.73
N TYR A 47 -1.52 1.42 5.23
CA TYR A 47 -0.29 1.35 4.44
C TYR A 47 -0.44 0.43 3.22
N GLU A 48 -1.01 -0.75 3.42
CA GLU A 48 -1.31 -1.71 2.36
C GLU A 48 -2.32 -1.14 1.36
N GLY A 49 -3.35 -0.44 1.83
CA GLY A 49 -4.32 0.23 0.96
C GLY A 49 -3.65 1.25 0.03
N VAL A 50 -2.69 2.03 0.54
CA VAL A 50 -1.95 3.02 -0.26
C VAL A 50 -1.12 2.32 -1.32
N ILE A 51 -0.40 1.28 -0.93
CA ILE A 51 0.46 0.50 -1.83
C ILE A 51 -0.38 -0.18 -2.92
N PHE A 52 -1.52 -0.77 -2.57
CA PHE A 52 -2.40 -1.42 -3.54
C PHE A 52 -2.96 -0.44 -4.57
N SER A 53 -3.36 0.77 -4.15
CA SER A 53 -3.75 1.83 -5.08
C SER A 53 -2.60 2.24 -6.02
N LEU A 54 -1.36 2.24 -5.50
CA LEU A 54 -0.16 2.46 -6.29
C LEU A 54 0.12 1.31 -7.28
N MET A 55 -0.17 0.06 -6.92
CA MET A 55 0.05 -1.11 -7.78
C MET A 55 -0.68 -0.99 -9.12
N SER A 56 -1.91 -0.46 -9.15
CA SER A 56 -2.62 -0.23 -10.42
C SER A 56 -1.88 0.70 -11.39
N HIS A 57 -1.04 1.60 -10.87
CA HIS A 57 -0.17 2.46 -11.68
C HIS A 57 1.12 1.73 -12.06
N LEU A 58 1.72 1.00 -11.11
CA LEU A 58 2.95 0.24 -11.34
C LEU A 58 2.78 -0.86 -12.41
N GLU A 59 1.65 -1.57 -12.41
CA GLU A 59 1.33 -2.56 -13.45
C GLU A 59 1.32 -1.94 -14.86
N ARG A 60 0.72 -0.75 -15.00
CA ARG A 60 0.73 -0.02 -16.28
C ARG A 60 2.12 0.45 -16.67
N MET A 61 2.95 0.84 -15.69
CA MET A 61 4.34 1.21 -15.93
C MET A 61 5.17 0.00 -16.36
N GLN A 62 4.96 -1.17 -15.76
CA GLN A 62 5.67 -2.41 -16.12
C GLN A 62 5.38 -2.82 -17.57
N VAL A 63 4.14 -2.68 -18.03
CA VAL A 63 3.78 -2.90 -19.45
C VAL A 63 4.54 -1.95 -20.38
N ARG A 64 4.74 -0.69 -19.96
CA ARG A 64 5.47 0.31 -20.76
C ARG A 64 6.99 0.14 -20.68
N PHE A 65 7.51 -0.33 -19.55
CA PHE A 65 8.93 -0.45 -19.23
C PHE A 65 9.25 -1.85 -18.70
N PRO A 66 9.23 -2.89 -19.55
CA PRO A 66 9.31 -4.29 -19.11
C PRO A 66 10.64 -4.66 -18.45
N ASN A 67 11.70 -3.89 -18.70
CA ASN A 67 13.03 -4.11 -18.13
C ASN A 67 13.30 -3.30 -16.86
N ALA A 68 12.32 -2.52 -16.38
CA ALA A 68 12.47 -1.77 -15.13
C ALA A 68 12.39 -2.74 -13.94
N SER A 69 13.46 -2.83 -13.16
CA SER A 69 13.56 -3.71 -11.99
C SER A 69 13.65 -2.96 -10.66
N THR A 70 13.77 -1.63 -10.71
CA THR A 70 14.00 -0.79 -9.53
C THR A 70 13.01 0.36 -9.46
N LEU A 71 12.34 0.50 -8.32
CA LEU A 71 11.48 1.63 -7.99
C LEU A 71 12.29 2.66 -7.20
N ARG A 72 12.51 3.84 -7.80
CA ARG A 72 13.06 4.99 -7.07
C ARG A 72 11.92 5.75 -6.43
N VAL A 73 11.88 5.74 -5.10
CA VAL A 73 10.83 6.41 -4.32
C VAL A 73 11.41 7.68 -3.71
N THR A 74 10.69 8.79 -3.81
CA THR A 74 11.08 10.07 -3.21
C THR A 74 9.93 10.66 -2.37
N GLY A 75 10.24 11.70 -1.60
CA GLY A 75 9.26 12.39 -0.76
C GLY A 75 9.06 11.77 0.62
N GLY A 76 7.97 12.15 1.29
CA GLY A 76 7.66 11.73 2.66
C GLY A 76 7.69 10.21 2.90
N PRO A 77 7.02 9.38 2.08
CA PRO A 77 6.99 7.93 2.25
C PRO A 77 8.37 7.26 2.21
N ALA A 78 9.31 7.81 1.44
CA ALA A 78 10.67 7.27 1.33
C ALA A 78 11.47 7.34 2.65
N LYS A 79 11.01 8.14 3.63
CA LYS A 79 11.62 8.21 4.98
C LYS A 79 11.19 7.07 5.91
N SER A 80 10.22 6.26 5.51
CA SER A 80 9.72 5.13 6.32
C SER A 80 10.30 3.82 5.81
N GLU A 81 11.24 3.24 6.55
CA GLU A 81 11.83 1.93 6.21
C GLU A 81 10.76 0.83 6.11
N VAL A 82 9.80 0.84 7.04
CA VAL A 82 8.71 -0.14 7.08
C VAL A 82 7.81 -0.05 5.85
N TRP A 83 7.49 1.16 5.39
CA TRP A 83 6.70 1.34 4.17
C TRP A 83 7.48 0.96 2.92
N MET A 84 8.77 1.30 2.86
CA MET A 84 9.66 0.92 1.75
C MET A 84 9.79 -0.60 1.62
N GLN A 85 9.94 -1.31 2.74
CA GLN A 85 9.97 -2.77 2.75
C GLN A 85 8.64 -3.36 2.28
N MET A 86 7.49 -2.89 2.80
CA MET A 86 6.18 -3.34 2.32
C MET A 86 5.98 -3.09 0.83
N LEU A 87 6.41 -1.94 0.30
CA LEU A 87 6.33 -1.65 -1.12
C LEU A 87 7.19 -2.63 -1.94
N ALA A 88 8.41 -2.93 -1.49
CA ALA A 88 9.28 -3.90 -2.15
C ALA A 88 8.63 -5.30 -2.17
N ASP A 89 8.12 -5.74 -1.02
CA ASP A 89 7.51 -7.07 -0.86
C ASP A 89 6.25 -7.22 -1.73
N ILE A 90 5.37 -6.21 -1.74
CA ILE A 90 4.10 -6.27 -2.50
C ILE A 90 4.33 -6.06 -4.00
N SER A 91 5.23 -5.16 -4.39
CA SER A 91 5.47 -4.88 -5.81
C SER A 91 6.40 -5.88 -6.48
N GLY A 92 7.17 -6.66 -5.72
CA GLY A 92 8.21 -7.56 -6.23
C GLY A 92 9.41 -6.84 -6.85
N ASN A 93 9.53 -5.51 -6.66
CA ASN A 93 10.62 -4.71 -7.20
C ASN A 93 11.56 -4.26 -6.08
N GLU A 94 12.84 -4.06 -6.43
CA GLU A 94 13.77 -3.44 -5.52
C GLU A 94 13.41 -1.95 -5.34
N THR A 95 13.25 -1.51 -4.09
CA THR A 95 13.00 -0.09 -3.79
C THR A 95 14.31 0.61 -3.42
N ARG A 96 14.55 1.78 -3.98
CA ARG A 96 15.72 2.62 -3.66
C ARG A 96 15.29 4.02 -3.26
N ASN A 97 15.75 4.47 -2.09
CA ASN A 97 15.68 5.88 -1.67
C ASN A 97 16.80 6.67 -2.39
N PRO A 98 16.60 7.94 -2.80
CA PRO A 98 17.68 8.83 -3.23
C PRO A 98 18.86 8.89 -2.27
#